data_AF-A0A1E9VWA0-F1
#
_entry.id   AF-A0A1E9VWA0-F1
#
_cell.length_a   1.000
_cell.length_b   1.000
_cell.length_c   1.000
_cell.angle_alpha   90.00
_cell.angle_beta   90.00
_cell.angle_gamma   90.00
#
_symmetry.space_group_name_H-M   'P 1'
#
loop_
_entity.id
_entity.type
_entity.pdbx_description
1 polymer ?
#
loop_
_entity_poly.entity_id
_entity_poly.type
_entity_poly.pdbx_seq_one_letter_code
_entity_poly.pdbx_strand_id
1 'polypeptide(L)'
;MSETYYEAINWNEIEDIIDKSTWEKLTEQFWLDTRIPLSNDLDDWRTLSQLEKDTVGHVFGGLTLLDTVQSESGMDQLRKDVRTPHEEAVLNNIQFMESVHAKSYSSIFSTLNTKKEIEEIFDWTNTNPYLQKKAERINEIYKHGTPLEKKIASVFLETFLFYSGFYTPLYYLGNNKLANVAEIIKLIIRDESVHGTYIGYKFQLGFNELPEAEQETLKDWMYNLLYELYENEERYTEELYDPIGWTEEVKTFLRYNANKALMNLGMDPLFPDTANDVNPIVMNGISTGTSNHDFFSQVGNGYLLGHVEAMKDDDYLIGLE
;
A
#
# COMPACT_ATOMS: atom_id res chain seq x y z
N MET A 1 -12.85 -30.86 19.00
CA MET A 1 -14.33 -30.87 19.12
C MET A 1 -14.83 -29.89 18.08
N SER A 2 -15.73 -30.34 17.21
CA SER A 2 -16.31 -29.54 16.12
C SER A 2 -17.01 -28.30 16.68
N GLU A 3 -16.72 -27.13 16.14
CA GLU A 3 -17.52 -25.91 16.35
C GLU A 3 -18.95 -26.17 15.86
N THR A 4 -19.88 -26.40 16.79
CA THR A 4 -21.28 -26.73 16.46
C THR A 4 -22.22 -25.52 16.46
N TYR A 5 -21.70 -24.29 16.59
CA TYR A 5 -22.51 -23.08 16.60
C TYR A 5 -21.76 -21.91 15.97
N TYR A 6 -22.47 -21.13 15.16
CA TYR A 6 -21.98 -19.90 14.51
C TYR A 6 -22.79 -18.72 15.03
N GLU A 7 -22.13 -17.59 15.25
CA GLU A 7 -22.76 -16.33 15.64
C GLU A 7 -22.87 -15.39 14.43
N ALA A 8 -24.02 -14.73 14.29
CA ALA A 8 -24.23 -13.78 13.21
C ALA A 8 -23.65 -12.41 13.60
N ILE A 9 -22.84 -11.82 12.71
CA ILE A 9 -22.29 -10.48 12.92
C ILE A 9 -23.39 -9.42 12.99
N ASN A 10 -23.36 -8.55 14.03
CA ASN A 10 -24.32 -7.46 14.21
C ASN A 10 -23.63 -6.10 14.08
N TRP A 11 -23.81 -5.41 12.96
CA TRP A 11 -23.24 -4.07 12.73
C TRP A 11 -23.97 -2.93 13.48
N ASN A 12 -25.05 -3.23 14.21
CA ASN A 12 -25.69 -2.29 15.12
C ASN A 12 -25.10 -2.34 16.54
N GLU A 13 -24.29 -3.34 16.85
CA GLU A 13 -23.61 -3.53 18.13
C GLU A 13 -22.10 -3.65 17.87
N ILE A 14 -21.44 -2.49 17.75
CA ILE A 14 -20.01 -2.40 17.45
C ILE A 14 -19.21 -2.40 18.75
N GLU A 15 -18.23 -3.29 18.87
CA GLU A 15 -17.34 -3.38 20.02
C GLU A 15 -16.22 -2.33 19.98
N ASP A 16 -15.67 -2.08 18.78
CA ASP A 16 -14.63 -1.09 18.54
C ASP A 16 -15.04 -0.17 17.37
N ILE A 17 -15.25 1.12 17.67
CA ILE A 17 -15.74 2.09 16.69
C ILE A 17 -14.78 2.26 15.51
N ILE A 18 -13.49 1.95 15.69
CA ILE A 18 -12.48 2.03 14.64
C ILE A 18 -12.76 0.99 13.54
N ASP A 19 -13.31 -0.18 13.88
CA ASP A 19 -13.68 -1.20 12.89
C ASP A 19 -14.70 -0.66 11.90
N LYS A 20 -15.71 0.06 12.41
CA LYS A 20 -16.72 0.70 11.58
C LYS A 20 -16.13 1.78 10.69
N SER A 21 -15.33 2.70 11.26
CA SER A 21 -14.76 3.80 10.46
C SER A 21 -13.79 3.30 9.40
N THR A 22 -13.00 2.26 9.70
CA THR A 22 -12.07 1.67 8.75
C THR A 22 -12.82 0.95 7.63
N TRP A 23 -13.86 0.18 7.97
CA TRP A 23 -14.74 -0.45 6.99
C TRP A 23 -15.33 0.57 6.01
N GLU A 24 -15.93 1.64 6.54
CA GLU A 24 -16.51 2.72 5.72
C GLU A 24 -15.43 3.36 4.83
N LYS A 25 -14.27 3.69 5.40
CA LYS A 25 -13.17 4.33 4.67
C LYS A 25 -12.65 3.46 3.51
N LEU A 26 -12.34 2.20 3.76
CA LEU A 26 -11.79 1.29 2.74
C LEU A 26 -12.82 0.98 1.64
N THR A 27 -14.09 0.78 2.02
CA THR A 27 -15.15 0.49 1.03
C THR A 27 -15.50 1.69 0.17
N GLU A 28 -15.46 2.91 0.72
CA GLU A 28 -15.59 4.15 -0.05
C GLU A 28 -14.41 4.37 -1.02
N GLN A 29 -13.24 3.83 -0.69
CA GLN A 29 -12.01 3.92 -1.48
C GLN A 29 -11.91 2.85 -2.58
N PHE A 30 -12.91 1.97 -2.74
CA PHE A 30 -12.86 0.90 -3.72
C PHE A 30 -12.57 1.37 -5.16
N TRP A 31 -11.58 0.73 -5.78
CA TRP A 31 -11.15 1.02 -7.14
C TRP A 31 -10.81 -0.25 -7.91
N LEU A 32 -10.71 -0.12 -9.23
CA LEU A 32 -10.26 -1.18 -10.13
C LEU A 32 -9.33 -0.58 -11.18
N ASP A 33 -8.28 -1.31 -11.53
CA ASP A 33 -7.30 -0.95 -12.55
C ASP A 33 -7.95 -0.65 -13.92
N THR A 34 -9.06 -1.31 -14.24
CA THR A 34 -9.78 -1.15 -15.51
C THR A 34 -10.41 0.24 -15.71
N ARG A 35 -10.46 1.07 -14.66
CA ARG A 35 -11.01 2.43 -14.72
C ARG A 35 -9.97 3.48 -15.16
N ILE A 36 -8.68 3.13 -15.14
CA ILE A 36 -7.59 4.07 -15.41
C ILE A 36 -7.05 3.85 -16.84
N PRO A 37 -6.99 4.90 -17.69
CA PRO A 37 -6.59 4.76 -19.09
C PRO A 37 -5.06 4.73 -19.24
N LEU A 38 -4.44 3.61 -18.83
CA LEU A 38 -2.99 3.40 -18.88
C LEU A 38 -2.35 3.61 -20.26
N SER A 39 -3.10 3.40 -21.35
CA SER A 39 -2.61 3.60 -22.71
C SER A 39 -2.14 5.04 -22.99
N ASN A 40 -2.63 6.01 -22.23
CA ASN A 40 -2.25 7.42 -22.38
C ASN A 40 -0.80 7.69 -21.96
N ASP A 41 -0.18 6.79 -21.19
CA ASP A 41 1.21 6.92 -20.75
C ASP A 41 2.22 6.33 -21.74
N LEU A 42 1.76 5.73 -22.86
CA LEU A 42 2.63 5.09 -23.85
C LEU A 42 3.63 6.06 -24.48
N ASP A 43 3.24 7.32 -24.68
CA ASP A 43 4.12 8.32 -25.28
C ASP A 43 5.25 8.70 -24.33
N ASP A 44 4.96 8.94 -23.05
CA ASP A 44 5.99 9.14 -22.01
C ASP A 44 6.89 7.90 -21.87
N TRP A 45 6.29 6.71 -21.80
CA TRP A 45 6.99 5.44 -21.68
C TRP A 45 8.02 5.25 -22.79
N ARG A 46 7.67 5.59 -24.04
CA ARG A 46 8.60 5.50 -25.19
C ARG A 46 9.81 6.42 -25.06
N THR A 47 9.70 7.52 -24.30
CA THR A 47 10.82 8.44 -24.07
C THR A 47 11.84 7.95 -23.06
N LEU A 48 11.47 6.98 -22.22
CA LEU A 48 12.37 6.45 -21.21
C LEU A 48 13.49 5.62 -21.84
N SER A 49 14.68 5.75 -21.28
CA SER A 49 15.83 4.91 -21.60
C SER A 49 15.54 3.45 -21.25
N GLN A 50 16.30 2.52 -21.84
CA GLN A 50 16.13 1.10 -21.52
C GLN A 50 16.35 0.84 -20.01
N LEU A 51 17.32 1.52 -19.42
CA LEU A 51 17.64 1.37 -18.02
C LEU A 51 16.49 1.82 -17.10
N GLU A 52 15.86 2.97 -17.41
CA GLU A 52 14.67 3.44 -16.70
C GLU A 52 13.50 2.46 -16.84
N LYS A 53 13.30 1.88 -18.03
CA LYS A 53 12.25 0.87 -18.27
C LYS A 53 12.50 -0.41 -17.49
N ASP A 54 13.74 -0.87 -17.45
CA ASP A 54 14.14 -2.06 -16.69
C ASP A 54 13.92 -1.82 -15.18
N THR A 55 14.31 -0.66 -14.64
CA THR A 55 14.04 -0.29 -13.25
C THR A 55 12.54 -0.28 -12.96
N VAL A 56 11.72 0.36 -13.81
CA VAL A 56 10.25 0.39 -13.63
C VAL A 56 9.66 -1.02 -13.62
N GLY A 57 10.10 -1.88 -14.56
CA GLY A 57 9.65 -3.28 -14.64
C GLY A 57 9.98 -4.07 -13.38
N HIS A 58 11.23 -4.00 -12.93
CA HIS A 58 11.69 -4.70 -11.73
C HIS A 58 11.06 -4.16 -10.43
N VAL A 59 10.84 -2.86 -10.33
CA VAL A 59 10.10 -2.23 -9.22
C VAL A 59 8.69 -2.81 -9.14
N PHE A 60 7.91 -2.77 -10.23
CA PHE A 60 6.54 -3.28 -10.20
C PHE A 60 6.50 -4.80 -10.03
N GLY A 61 7.48 -5.55 -10.54
CA GLY A 61 7.60 -6.98 -10.30
C GLY A 61 7.81 -7.27 -8.82
N GLY A 62 8.72 -6.54 -8.17
CA GLY A 62 8.96 -6.62 -6.73
C GLY A 62 7.71 -6.31 -5.91
N LEU A 63 6.99 -5.23 -6.23
CA LEU A 63 5.75 -4.88 -5.53
C LEU A 63 4.66 -5.96 -5.74
N THR A 64 4.50 -6.48 -6.96
CA THR A 64 3.56 -7.57 -7.26
C THR A 64 3.79 -8.80 -6.36
N LEU A 65 5.04 -9.17 -6.13
CA LEU A 65 5.39 -10.29 -5.25
C LEU A 65 4.92 -10.04 -3.81
N LEU A 66 5.12 -8.81 -3.30
CA LEU A 66 4.77 -8.47 -1.93
C LEU A 66 3.25 -8.38 -1.72
N ASP A 67 2.52 -7.77 -2.65
CA ASP A 67 1.04 -7.76 -2.65
C ASP A 67 0.44 -9.18 -2.75
N THR A 68 1.13 -10.08 -3.46
CA THR A 68 0.75 -11.50 -3.53
C THR A 68 0.98 -12.21 -2.19
N VAL A 69 2.10 -11.93 -1.51
CA VAL A 69 2.36 -12.48 -0.16
C VAL A 69 1.29 -11.99 0.83
N GLN A 70 0.87 -10.73 0.76
CA GLN A 70 -0.17 -10.17 1.62
C GLN A 70 -1.55 -10.80 1.37
N SER A 71 -1.99 -10.83 0.12
CA SER A 71 -3.30 -11.38 -0.25
C SER A 71 -3.43 -12.87 0.04
N GLU A 72 -2.40 -13.67 -0.22
CA GLU A 72 -2.47 -15.13 -0.08
C GLU A 72 -2.17 -15.63 1.33
N SER A 73 -1.20 -15.02 2.02
CA SER A 73 -0.72 -15.50 3.33
C SER A 73 -0.91 -14.48 4.44
N GLY A 74 -0.49 -13.23 4.23
CA GLY A 74 -0.50 -12.18 5.27
C GLY A 74 -1.87 -12.03 5.93
N MET A 75 -2.86 -11.61 5.16
CA MET A 75 -4.21 -11.39 5.69
C MET A 75 -4.87 -12.68 6.19
N ASP A 76 -4.59 -13.84 5.60
CA ASP A 76 -5.08 -15.12 6.14
C ASP A 76 -4.57 -15.39 7.55
N GLN A 77 -3.30 -15.10 7.82
CA GLN A 77 -2.73 -15.30 9.16
C GLN A 77 -3.21 -14.24 10.15
N LEU A 78 -3.34 -12.97 9.75
CA LEU A 78 -3.86 -11.91 10.62
C LEU A 78 -5.31 -12.17 11.04
N ARG A 79 -6.17 -12.69 10.14
CA ARG A 79 -7.58 -13.01 10.44
C ARG A 79 -7.77 -14.04 11.56
N LYS A 80 -6.78 -14.89 11.81
CA LYS A 80 -6.85 -15.89 12.90
C LYS A 80 -6.70 -15.28 14.28
N ASP A 81 -6.22 -14.04 14.34
CA ASP A 81 -5.87 -13.32 15.55
C ASP A 81 -6.74 -12.03 15.71
N VAL A 82 -7.97 -12.07 15.18
CA VAL A 82 -8.94 -10.96 15.26
C VAL A 82 -9.48 -10.80 16.67
N ARG A 83 -9.82 -9.56 17.04
CA ARG A 83 -10.40 -9.23 18.35
C ARG A 83 -11.92 -9.17 18.30
N THR A 84 -12.48 -8.72 17.17
CA THR A 84 -13.92 -8.55 16.95
C THR A 84 -14.31 -9.24 15.64
N PRO A 85 -15.58 -9.67 15.49
CA PRO A 85 -16.07 -10.18 14.20
C PRO A 85 -16.05 -9.09 13.10
N HIS A 86 -16.13 -7.80 13.49
CA HIS A 86 -16.06 -6.67 12.55
C HIS A 86 -14.64 -6.46 12.02
N GLU A 87 -13.60 -6.71 12.83
CA GLU A 87 -12.20 -6.71 12.39
C GLU A 87 -11.96 -7.79 11.34
N GLU A 88 -12.52 -8.99 11.50
CA GLU A 88 -12.43 -10.04 10.48
C GLU A 88 -13.03 -9.59 9.14
N ALA A 89 -14.17 -8.87 9.17
CA ALA A 89 -14.77 -8.30 7.97
C ALA A 89 -13.87 -7.24 7.32
N VAL A 90 -13.25 -6.35 8.12
CA VAL A 90 -12.27 -5.37 7.61
C VAL A 90 -11.09 -6.07 6.95
N LEU A 91 -10.50 -7.09 7.58
CA LEU A 91 -9.38 -7.85 7.03
C LEU A 91 -9.76 -8.62 5.76
N ASN A 92 -11.01 -9.07 5.61
CA ASN A 92 -11.49 -9.64 4.35
C ASN A 92 -11.50 -8.61 3.21
N ASN A 93 -11.87 -7.37 3.49
CA ASN A 93 -11.80 -6.29 2.52
C ASN A 93 -10.35 -5.99 2.12
N ILE A 94 -9.45 -5.88 3.11
CA ILE A 94 -8.01 -5.68 2.88
C ILE A 94 -7.47 -6.81 2.00
N GLN A 95 -7.69 -8.07 2.37
CA GLN A 95 -7.24 -9.23 1.58
C GLN A 95 -7.67 -9.18 0.10
N PHE A 96 -8.91 -8.74 -0.15
CA PHE A 96 -9.40 -8.56 -1.51
C PHE A 96 -8.68 -7.40 -2.22
N MET A 97 -8.47 -6.27 -1.54
CA MET A 97 -7.78 -5.13 -2.12
C MET A 97 -6.31 -5.42 -2.42
N GLU A 98 -5.60 -6.17 -1.58
CA GLU A 98 -4.23 -6.67 -1.87
C GLU A 98 -4.18 -7.45 -3.21
N SER A 99 -5.24 -8.24 -3.50
CA SER A 99 -5.35 -8.94 -4.78
C SER A 99 -5.62 -7.98 -5.95
N VAL A 100 -6.37 -6.89 -5.72
CA VAL A 100 -6.57 -5.82 -6.70
C VAL A 100 -5.25 -5.09 -6.97
N HIS A 101 -4.45 -4.82 -5.93
CA HIS A 101 -3.12 -4.21 -6.04
C HIS A 101 -2.20 -5.08 -6.88
N ALA A 102 -2.03 -6.36 -6.53
CA ALA A 102 -1.23 -7.33 -7.28
C ALA A 102 -1.65 -7.41 -8.76
N LYS A 103 -2.96 -7.47 -9.02
CA LYS A 103 -3.50 -7.49 -10.39
C LYS A 103 -3.21 -6.19 -11.14
N SER A 104 -3.21 -5.03 -10.47
CA SER A 104 -3.07 -3.73 -11.13
C SER A 104 -1.73 -3.57 -11.85
N TYR A 105 -0.63 -4.12 -11.32
CA TYR A 105 0.67 -4.13 -12.00
C TYR A 105 0.64 -4.94 -13.29
N SER A 106 -0.11 -6.04 -13.34
CA SER A 106 -0.31 -6.80 -14.58
C SER A 106 -1.02 -5.98 -15.65
N SER A 107 -1.93 -5.08 -15.26
CA SER A 107 -2.58 -4.14 -16.19
C SER A 107 -1.60 -3.08 -16.70
N ILE A 108 -0.68 -2.60 -15.85
CA ILE A 108 0.44 -1.73 -16.27
C ILE A 108 1.33 -2.48 -17.27
N PHE A 109 1.80 -3.68 -16.93
CA PHE A 109 2.66 -4.49 -17.78
C PHE A 109 2.04 -4.79 -19.15
N SER A 110 0.80 -5.25 -19.17
CA SER A 110 0.11 -5.57 -20.44
C SER A 110 -0.08 -4.36 -21.37
N THR A 111 -0.02 -3.14 -20.81
CA THR A 111 -0.12 -1.89 -21.57
C THR A 111 1.25 -1.42 -22.06
N LEU A 112 2.27 -1.42 -21.19
CA LEU A 112 3.56 -0.79 -21.47
C LEU A 112 4.60 -1.74 -22.05
N ASN A 113 4.52 -3.02 -21.72
CA ASN A 113 5.55 -4.02 -22.03
C ASN A 113 5.07 -5.01 -23.08
N THR A 114 6.03 -5.59 -23.80
CA THR A 114 5.81 -6.76 -24.64
C THR A 114 5.75 -8.04 -23.79
N LYS A 115 5.12 -9.10 -24.32
CA LYS A 115 5.06 -10.40 -23.65
C LYS A 115 6.42 -10.91 -23.17
N LYS A 116 7.47 -10.71 -23.99
CA LYS A 116 8.83 -11.16 -23.66
C LYS A 116 9.40 -10.39 -22.46
N GLU A 117 9.26 -9.07 -22.44
CA GLU A 117 9.72 -8.23 -21.31
C GLU A 117 8.99 -8.59 -20.02
N ILE A 118 7.69 -8.92 -20.09
CA ILE A 118 6.91 -9.38 -18.94
C ILE A 118 7.49 -10.68 -18.38
N GLU A 119 7.76 -11.67 -19.24
CA GLU A 119 8.40 -12.93 -18.83
C GLU A 119 9.75 -12.68 -18.14
N GLU A 120 10.59 -11.80 -18.71
CA GLU A 120 11.89 -11.43 -18.14
C GLU A 120 11.76 -10.74 -16.76
N ILE A 121 10.79 -9.85 -16.59
CA ILE A 121 10.51 -9.17 -15.30
C ILE A 121 10.11 -10.20 -14.22
N PHE A 122 9.22 -11.13 -14.54
CA PHE A 122 8.79 -12.16 -13.58
C PHE A 122 9.91 -13.16 -13.26
N ASP A 123 10.70 -13.56 -14.25
CA ASP A 123 11.86 -14.43 -14.02
C ASP A 123 12.88 -13.77 -13.08
N TRP A 124 13.20 -12.48 -13.29
CA TRP A 124 14.06 -11.73 -12.38
C TRP A 124 13.45 -11.62 -10.98
N THR A 125 12.16 -11.27 -10.88
CA THR A 125 11.47 -11.10 -9.59
C THR A 125 11.47 -12.40 -8.77
N ASN A 126 11.21 -13.53 -9.42
CA ASN A 126 11.15 -14.85 -8.78
C ASN A 126 12.52 -15.40 -8.37
N THR A 127 13.62 -14.84 -8.92
CA THR A 127 14.98 -15.31 -8.66
C THR A 127 15.88 -14.27 -7.98
N ASN A 128 15.40 -13.03 -7.79
CA ASN A 128 16.16 -11.99 -7.12
C ASN A 128 16.35 -12.34 -5.63
N PRO A 129 17.61 -12.41 -5.13
CA PRO A 129 17.88 -12.89 -3.79
C PRO A 129 17.35 -11.96 -2.69
N TYR A 130 17.33 -10.64 -2.90
CA TYR A 130 16.89 -9.68 -1.88
C TYR A 130 15.36 -9.61 -1.77
N LEU A 131 14.65 -9.73 -2.89
CA LEU A 131 13.19 -9.87 -2.92
C LEU A 131 12.74 -11.18 -2.27
N GLN A 132 13.37 -12.29 -2.65
CA GLN A 132 13.05 -13.59 -2.05
C GLN A 132 13.36 -13.60 -0.56
N LYS A 133 14.49 -13.02 -0.13
CA LYS A 133 14.83 -12.93 1.29
C LYS A 133 13.80 -12.13 2.10
N LYS A 134 13.38 -10.95 1.64
CA LYS A 134 12.36 -10.16 2.38
C LYS A 134 11.00 -10.86 2.39
N ALA A 135 10.59 -11.46 1.27
CA ALA A 135 9.32 -12.18 1.17
C ALA A 135 9.31 -13.44 2.06
N GLU A 136 10.39 -14.22 2.06
CA GLU A 136 10.57 -15.39 2.92
C GLU A 136 10.52 -14.99 4.39
N ARG A 137 11.27 -13.95 4.77
CA ARG A 137 11.34 -13.49 6.16
C ARG A 137 9.99 -13.06 6.71
N ILE A 138 9.26 -12.24 5.95
CA ILE A 138 7.91 -11.79 6.35
C ILE A 138 6.94 -12.98 6.43
N ASN A 139 6.96 -13.89 5.45
CA ASN A 139 6.05 -15.04 5.43
C ASN A 139 6.36 -16.07 6.53
N GLU A 140 7.63 -16.20 6.92
CA GLU A 140 8.03 -16.98 8.10
C GLU A 140 7.34 -16.44 9.37
N ILE A 141 7.38 -15.12 9.57
CA ILE A 141 6.73 -14.47 10.70
C ILE A 141 5.20 -14.65 10.62
N TYR A 142 4.58 -14.52 9.44
CA TYR A 142 3.15 -14.79 9.29
C TYR A 142 2.77 -16.21 9.72
N LYS A 143 3.57 -17.21 9.37
CA LYS A 143 3.27 -18.62 9.65
C LYS A 143 3.62 -19.05 11.07
N HIS A 144 4.64 -18.45 11.69
CA HIS A 144 5.25 -18.97 12.92
C HIS A 144 5.38 -17.95 14.05
N GLY A 145 5.24 -16.66 13.76
CA GLY A 145 5.29 -15.60 14.76
C GLY A 145 4.03 -15.52 15.62
N THR A 146 4.15 -14.80 16.73
CA THR A 146 3.03 -14.47 17.61
C THR A 146 2.06 -13.48 16.94
N PRO A 147 0.81 -13.37 17.42
CA PRO A 147 -0.17 -12.44 16.85
C PRO A 147 0.32 -10.99 16.68
N LEU A 148 1.15 -10.50 17.60
CA LEU A 148 1.68 -9.14 17.55
C LEU A 148 2.89 -9.02 16.61
N GLU A 149 3.76 -10.04 16.56
CA GLU A 149 4.87 -10.09 15.59
C GLU A 149 4.36 -10.08 14.14
N LYS A 150 3.24 -10.76 13.85
CA LYS A 150 2.60 -10.73 12.53
C LYS A 150 2.12 -9.33 12.15
N LYS A 151 1.51 -8.60 13.10
CA LYS A 151 1.05 -7.22 12.88
C LYS A 151 2.23 -6.27 12.65
N ILE A 152 3.34 -6.44 13.38
CA ILE A 152 4.60 -5.70 13.12
C ILE A 152 5.10 -5.96 11.70
N ALA A 153 5.18 -7.24 11.30
CA ALA A 153 5.67 -7.61 9.98
C ALA A 153 4.81 -7.04 8.84
N SER A 154 3.48 -7.08 8.96
CA SER A 154 2.56 -6.46 7.99
C SER A 154 2.74 -4.94 7.92
N VAL A 155 2.80 -4.24 9.05
CA VAL A 155 3.03 -2.79 9.06
C VAL A 155 4.39 -2.42 8.45
N PHE A 156 5.46 -3.16 8.75
CA PHE A 156 6.76 -2.94 8.12
C PHE A 156 6.76 -3.25 6.62
N LEU A 157 6.02 -4.27 6.18
CA LEU A 157 5.87 -4.56 4.77
C LEU A 157 5.17 -3.39 4.05
N GLU A 158 3.96 -3.07 4.48
CA GLU A 158 3.01 -2.11 3.88
C GLU A 158 3.45 -0.64 3.99
N THR A 159 3.91 -0.23 5.18
CA THR A 159 4.23 1.17 5.48
C THR A 159 5.72 1.52 5.28
N PHE A 160 6.58 0.54 5.00
CA PHE A 160 8.02 0.78 4.83
C PHE A 160 8.61 0.09 3.60
N LEU A 161 8.51 -1.23 3.45
CA LEU A 161 9.20 -1.96 2.38
C LEU A 161 8.66 -1.68 0.98
N PHE A 162 7.34 -1.48 0.80
CA PHE A 162 6.81 -1.08 -0.52
C PHE A 162 7.36 0.28 -1.01
N TYR A 163 7.80 1.14 -0.09
CA TYR A 163 8.19 2.51 -0.44
C TYR A 163 9.54 2.60 -1.17
N SER A 164 10.38 1.57 -1.16
CA SER A 164 11.52 1.49 -2.10
C SER A 164 11.04 1.44 -3.54
N GLY A 165 9.90 0.77 -3.81
CA GLY A 165 9.29 0.71 -5.13
C GLY A 165 8.44 1.94 -5.45
N PHE A 166 7.61 2.40 -4.51
CA PHE A 166 6.74 3.56 -4.73
C PHE A 166 7.49 4.86 -5.04
N TYR A 167 8.78 4.96 -4.67
CA TYR A 167 9.62 6.10 -5.04
C TYR A 167 9.60 6.38 -6.56
N THR A 168 9.76 5.35 -7.39
CA THR A 168 9.86 5.48 -8.86
C THR A 168 8.64 6.14 -9.52
N PRO A 169 7.41 5.60 -9.38
CA PRO A 169 6.23 6.21 -9.98
C PRO A 169 5.93 7.61 -9.42
N LEU A 170 6.21 7.87 -8.14
CA LEU A 170 6.06 9.21 -7.54
C LEU A 170 7.06 10.22 -8.12
N TYR A 171 8.30 9.79 -8.38
CA TYR A 171 9.31 10.61 -9.05
C TYR A 171 8.88 10.98 -10.47
N TYR A 172 8.39 10.01 -11.26
CA TYR A 172 7.89 10.29 -12.61
C TYR A 172 6.68 11.23 -12.60
N LEU A 173 5.75 11.02 -11.68
CA LEU A 173 4.60 11.90 -11.52
C LEU A 173 5.01 13.34 -11.20
N GLY A 174 5.96 13.54 -10.28
CA GLY A 174 6.46 14.87 -9.95
C GLY A 174 7.17 15.55 -11.14
N ASN A 175 7.63 14.77 -12.12
CA ASN A 175 8.16 15.25 -13.40
C ASN A 175 7.11 15.27 -14.53
N ASN A 176 5.82 15.13 -14.19
CA ASN A 176 4.71 15.10 -15.13
C ASN A 176 4.87 14.04 -16.24
N LYS A 177 5.34 12.85 -15.85
CA LYS A 177 5.43 11.65 -16.69
C LYS A 177 4.68 10.49 -16.06
N LEU A 178 4.18 9.58 -16.89
CA LEU A 178 3.51 8.35 -16.45
C LEU A 178 2.37 8.62 -15.45
N ALA A 179 1.55 9.63 -15.73
CA ALA A 179 0.54 10.13 -14.80
C ALA A 179 -0.53 9.09 -14.45
N ASN A 180 -0.94 8.26 -15.42
CA ASN A 180 -1.98 7.25 -15.21
C ASN A 180 -1.44 6.04 -14.43
N VAL A 181 -0.19 5.64 -14.68
CA VAL A 181 0.54 4.65 -13.88
C VAL A 181 0.66 5.13 -12.44
N ALA A 182 1.09 6.38 -12.23
CA ALA A 182 1.23 6.94 -10.90
C ALA A 182 -0.10 7.09 -10.17
N GLU A 183 -1.21 7.31 -10.88
CA GLU A 183 -2.55 7.33 -10.28
C GLU A 183 -2.95 5.96 -9.72
N ILE A 184 -2.64 4.85 -10.41
CA ILE A 184 -2.82 3.50 -9.83
C ILE A 184 -2.02 3.38 -8.53
N ILE A 185 -0.76 3.79 -8.55
CA ILE A 185 0.10 3.68 -7.36
C ILE A 185 -0.38 4.58 -6.22
N LYS A 186 -0.94 5.75 -6.51
CA LYS A 186 -1.58 6.61 -5.49
C LYS A 186 -2.79 5.95 -4.84
N LEU A 187 -3.58 5.22 -5.61
CA LEU A 187 -4.72 4.49 -5.06
C LEU A 187 -4.25 3.36 -4.14
N ILE A 188 -3.18 2.64 -4.52
CA ILE A 188 -2.53 1.64 -3.65
C ILE A 188 -2.03 2.32 -2.37
N ILE A 189 -1.21 3.37 -2.45
CA ILE A 189 -0.68 4.10 -1.28
C ILE A 189 -1.81 4.59 -0.36
N ARG A 190 -2.94 5.01 -0.93
CA ARG A 190 -4.10 5.46 -0.16
C ARG A 190 -4.73 4.32 0.65
N ASP A 191 -4.80 3.13 0.09
CA ASP A 191 -5.29 1.93 0.78
C ASP A 191 -4.27 1.49 1.84
N GLU A 192 -3.00 1.34 1.46
CA GLU A 192 -1.89 0.92 2.34
C GLU A 192 -1.68 1.84 3.54
N SER A 193 -1.91 3.15 3.37
CA SER A 193 -1.88 4.09 4.49
C SER A 193 -2.95 3.79 5.53
N VAL A 194 -4.13 3.31 5.12
CA VAL A 194 -5.21 2.92 6.02
C VAL A 194 -4.93 1.53 6.61
N HIS A 195 -4.42 0.58 5.81
CA HIS A 195 -4.03 -0.75 6.26
C HIS A 195 -3.01 -0.66 7.41
N GLY A 196 -1.88 0.03 7.17
CA GLY A 196 -0.84 0.22 8.17
C GLY A 196 -1.32 0.92 9.44
N THR A 197 -2.22 1.91 9.31
CA THR A 197 -2.80 2.60 10.47
C THR A 197 -3.71 1.68 11.27
N TYR A 198 -4.57 0.90 10.60
CA TYR A 198 -5.53 0.02 11.25
C TYR A 198 -4.85 -1.17 11.95
N ILE A 199 -3.93 -1.84 11.24
CA ILE A 199 -3.17 -2.97 11.78
C ILE A 199 -2.25 -2.48 12.91
N GLY A 200 -1.62 -1.31 12.76
CA GLY A 200 -0.83 -0.65 13.80
C GLY A 200 -1.66 -0.31 15.05
N TYR A 201 -2.88 0.19 14.88
CA TYR A 201 -3.82 0.42 15.99
C TYR A 201 -4.18 -0.88 16.71
N LYS A 202 -4.53 -1.95 15.98
CA LYS A 202 -4.83 -3.26 16.58
C LYS A 202 -3.62 -3.89 17.27
N PHE A 203 -2.41 -3.62 16.77
CA PHE A 203 -1.17 -3.96 17.45
C PHE A 203 -1.06 -3.21 18.79
N GLN A 204 -1.26 -1.89 18.80
CA GLN A 204 -1.16 -1.08 20.01
C GLN A 204 -2.14 -1.55 21.10
N LEU A 205 -3.37 -1.96 20.74
CA LEU A 205 -4.30 -2.55 21.70
C LEU A 205 -3.72 -3.78 22.39
N GLY A 206 -3.25 -4.76 21.61
CA GLY A 206 -2.68 -5.99 22.18
C GLY A 206 -1.34 -5.77 22.88
N PHE A 207 -0.52 -4.83 22.41
CA PHE A 207 0.74 -4.44 23.04
C PHE A 207 0.52 -3.86 24.43
N ASN A 208 -0.47 -2.98 24.58
CA ASN A 208 -0.80 -2.34 25.87
C ASN A 208 -1.41 -3.32 26.89
N GLU A 209 -1.85 -4.50 26.47
CA GLU A 209 -2.33 -5.57 27.35
C GLU A 209 -1.19 -6.43 27.91
N LEU A 210 0.01 -6.35 27.32
CA LEU A 210 1.18 -7.11 27.78
C LEU A 210 1.79 -6.50 29.06
N PRO A 211 2.39 -7.32 29.93
CA PRO A 211 3.26 -6.85 31.00
C PRO A 211 4.47 -6.07 30.45
N GLU A 212 4.98 -5.11 31.22
CA GLU A 212 6.10 -4.23 30.82
C GLU A 212 7.35 -5.01 30.34
N ALA A 213 7.67 -6.15 30.97
CA ALA A 213 8.80 -6.98 30.56
C ALA A 213 8.62 -7.62 29.18
N GLU A 214 7.39 -8.00 28.82
CA GLU A 214 7.06 -8.55 27.50
C GLU A 214 7.00 -7.45 26.43
N GLN A 215 6.52 -6.26 26.80
CA GLN A 215 6.57 -5.07 25.95
C GLN A 215 8.00 -4.72 25.55
N GLU A 216 8.94 -4.68 26.49
CA GLU A 216 10.35 -4.40 26.19
C GLU A 216 10.98 -5.51 25.32
N THR A 217 10.68 -6.77 25.60
CA THR A 217 11.15 -7.90 24.76
C THR A 217 10.65 -7.79 23.32
N LEU A 218 9.37 -7.43 23.13
CA LEU A 218 8.76 -7.29 21.82
C LEU A 218 9.27 -6.04 21.09
N LYS A 219 9.55 -4.95 21.80
CA LYS A 219 10.21 -3.76 21.22
C LYS A 219 11.62 -4.09 20.73
N ASP A 220 12.43 -4.80 21.53
CA ASP A 220 13.76 -5.23 21.11
C ASP A 220 13.68 -6.11 19.84
N TRP A 221 12.73 -7.05 19.81
CA TRP A 221 12.48 -7.87 18.62
C TRP A 221 12.06 -7.02 17.41
N MET A 222 11.15 -6.06 17.60
CA MET A 222 10.66 -5.16 16.55
C MET A 222 11.81 -4.36 15.92
N TYR A 223 12.67 -3.73 16.73
CA TYR A 223 13.80 -2.97 16.21
C TYR A 223 14.83 -3.86 15.52
N ASN A 224 15.10 -5.05 16.05
CA ASN A 224 15.99 -6.01 15.38
C ASN A 224 15.46 -6.42 14.00
N LEU A 225 14.15 -6.69 13.88
CA LEU A 225 13.52 -6.97 12.60
C LEU A 225 13.61 -5.76 11.65
N LEU A 226 13.36 -4.54 12.14
CA LEU A 226 13.47 -3.33 11.33
C LEU A 226 14.89 -3.18 10.76
N TYR A 227 15.93 -3.36 11.57
CA TYR A 227 17.32 -3.29 11.10
C TYR A 227 17.65 -4.40 10.09
N GLU A 228 17.20 -5.64 10.35
CA GLU A 228 17.38 -6.77 9.42
C GLU A 228 16.76 -6.47 8.04
N LEU A 229 15.53 -5.97 8.04
CA LEU A 229 14.79 -5.62 6.84
C LEU A 229 15.42 -4.41 6.13
N TYR A 230 15.82 -3.37 6.88
CA TYR A 230 16.48 -2.19 6.32
C TYR A 230 17.81 -2.52 5.64
N GLU A 231 18.67 -3.33 6.26
CA GLU A 231 19.94 -3.75 5.67
C GLU A 231 19.72 -4.52 4.35
N ASN A 232 18.69 -5.40 4.30
CA ASN A 232 18.32 -6.07 3.06
C ASN A 232 17.79 -5.07 2.01
N GLU A 233 16.98 -4.11 2.44
CA GLU A 233 16.36 -3.12 1.57
C GLU A 233 17.38 -2.15 0.96
N GLU A 234 18.44 -1.80 1.70
CA GLU A 234 19.55 -1.01 1.17
C GLU A 234 20.22 -1.72 -0.01
N ARG A 235 20.47 -3.03 0.10
CA ARG A 235 21.11 -3.81 -0.97
C ARG A 235 20.20 -4.03 -2.17
N TYR A 236 18.90 -4.23 -1.92
CA TYR A 236 17.89 -4.26 -2.98
C TYR A 236 17.80 -2.91 -3.71
N THR A 237 17.86 -1.81 -2.96
CA THR A 237 17.84 -0.45 -3.49
C THR A 237 19.08 -0.18 -4.34
N GLU A 238 20.26 -0.54 -3.86
CA GLU A 238 21.51 -0.42 -4.63
C GLU A 238 21.43 -1.18 -5.96
N GLU A 239 20.94 -2.44 -5.96
CA GLU A 239 20.79 -3.22 -7.20
C GLU A 239 19.86 -2.55 -8.22
N LEU A 240 18.75 -1.98 -7.76
CA LEU A 240 17.76 -1.33 -8.64
C LEU A 240 18.17 0.06 -9.12
N TYR A 241 18.76 0.86 -8.23
CA TYR A 241 18.83 2.31 -8.38
C TYR A 241 20.23 2.86 -8.59
N ASP A 242 21.30 2.09 -8.32
CA ASP A 242 22.67 2.53 -8.63
C ASP A 242 22.86 2.88 -10.11
N PRO A 243 22.31 2.08 -11.07
CA PRO A 243 22.49 2.40 -12.49
C PRO A 243 21.85 3.74 -12.91
N ILE A 244 20.75 4.15 -12.26
CA ILE A 244 20.05 5.42 -12.55
C ILE A 244 20.38 6.55 -11.57
N GLY A 245 21.22 6.27 -10.56
CA GLY A 245 21.77 7.25 -9.62
C GLY A 245 20.79 7.75 -8.56
N TRP A 246 19.75 6.98 -8.20
CA TRP A 246 18.72 7.39 -7.22
C TRP A 246 18.88 6.74 -5.84
N THR A 247 19.88 5.87 -5.66
CA THR A 247 20.06 5.04 -4.45
C THR A 247 19.97 5.82 -3.14
N GLU A 248 20.74 6.90 -2.98
CA GLU A 248 20.75 7.67 -1.74
C GLU A 248 19.44 8.41 -1.46
N GLU A 249 18.73 8.82 -2.51
CA GLU A 249 17.41 9.44 -2.39
C GLU A 249 16.36 8.42 -1.96
N VAL A 250 16.41 7.20 -2.52
CA VAL A 250 15.54 6.09 -2.13
C VAL A 250 15.84 5.65 -0.70
N LYS A 251 17.11 5.57 -0.29
CA LYS A 251 17.49 5.26 1.11
C LYS A 251 16.99 6.30 2.11
N THR A 252 16.99 7.58 1.72
CA THR A 252 16.40 8.67 2.51
C THR A 252 14.89 8.50 2.64
N PHE A 253 14.22 8.16 1.53
CA PHE A 253 12.80 7.88 1.52
C PHE A 253 12.43 6.63 2.35
N LEU A 254 13.27 5.61 2.36
CA LEU A 254 13.12 4.42 3.19
C LEU A 254 13.18 4.75 4.69
N ARG A 255 14.17 5.54 5.12
CA ARG A 255 14.27 5.97 6.53
C ARG A 255 13.07 6.82 6.97
N TYR A 256 12.60 7.71 6.09
CA TYR A 256 11.38 8.49 6.33
C TYR A 256 10.15 7.59 6.53
N ASN A 257 9.96 6.56 5.69
CA ASN A 257 8.81 5.66 5.80
C ASN A 257 8.95 4.62 6.92
N ALA A 258 10.17 4.19 7.27
CA ALA A 258 10.42 3.39 8.47
C ALA A 258 9.93 4.11 9.74
N ASN A 259 10.14 5.43 9.84
CA ASN A 259 9.59 6.23 10.92
C ASN A 259 8.05 6.24 10.92
N LYS A 260 7.40 6.29 9.75
CA LYS A 260 5.94 6.20 9.64
C LYS A 260 5.42 4.84 10.11
N ALA A 261 6.08 3.76 9.75
CA ALA A 261 5.73 2.41 10.20
C ALA A 261 5.85 2.28 11.73
N LEU A 262 6.93 2.80 12.33
CA LEU A 262 7.09 2.86 13.79
C LEU A 262 5.98 3.68 14.46
N MET A 263 5.64 4.85 13.90
CA MET A 263 4.54 5.68 14.42
C MET A 263 3.19 4.95 14.38
N ASN A 264 2.89 4.21 13.31
CA ASN A 264 1.68 3.38 13.24
C ASN A 264 1.63 2.31 14.34
N LEU A 265 2.78 1.78 14.75
CA LEU A 265 2.92 0.82 15.85
C LEU A 265 2.99 1.50 17.24
N GLY A 266 2.86 2.83 17.32
CA GLY A 266 2.92 3.58 18.59
C GLY A 266 4.32 3.78 19.15
N MET A 267 5.35 3.66 18.31
CA MET A 267 6.76 3.86 18.67
C MET A 267 7.29 5.22 18.20
N ASP A 268 8.35 5.69 18.86
CA ASP A 268 9.05 6.91 18.46
C ASP A 268 9.83 6.72 17.14
N PRO A 269 10.01 7.78 16.34
CA PRO A 269 10.85 7.73 15.15
C PRO A 269 12.30 7.38 15.49
N LEU A 270 12.90 6.49 14.69
CA LEU A 270 14.27 6.03 14.86
C LEU A 270 15.28 6.86 14.07
N PHE A 271 14.95 7.21 12.83
CA PHE A 271 15.83 7.93 11.92
C PHE A 271 15.62 9.45 12.00
N PRO A 272 16.67 10.27 11.79
CA PRO A 272 16.53 11.72 11.80
C PRO A 272 15.86 12.29 10.55
N ASP A 273 15.80 11.53 9.45
CA ASP A 273 15.28 11.97 8.16
C ASP A 273 13.79 12.37 8.25
N THR A 274 13.49 13.57 7.76
CA THR A 274 12.16 14.17 7.74
C THR A 274 11.66 14.36 6.31
N ALA A 275 10.42 14.84 6.15
CA ALA A 275 9.86 15.18 4.84
C ALA A 275 10.69 16.23 4.07
N ASN A 276 11.48 17.07 4.76
CA ASN A 276 12.33 18.07 4.12
C ASN A 276 13.59 17.47 3.50
N ASP A 277 13.99 16.28 3.95
CA ASP A 277 15.18 15.58 3.47
C ASP A 277 14.87 14.71 2.24
N VAL A 278 13.60 14.29 2.10
CA VAL A 278 13.11 13.55 0.92
C VAL A 278 13.06 14.47 -0.30
N ASN A 279 13.36 13.93 -1.49
CA ASN A 279 13.26 14.65 -2.75
C ASN A 279 11.88 15.35 -2.88
N PRO A 280 11.84 16.69 -3.04
CA PRO A 280 10.58 17.43 -3.09
C PRO A 280 9.70 17.05 -4.28
N ILE A 281 10.28 16.55 -5.38
CA ILE A 281 9.53 16.02 -6.54
C ILE A 281 8.69 14.81 -6.12
N VAL A 282 9.27 13.90 -5.34
CA VAL A 282 8.58 12.72 -4.80
C VAL A 282 7.53 13.13 -3.77
N MET A 283 7.85 14.06 -2.87
CA MET A 283 6.89 14.57 -1.88
C MET A 283 5.69 15.30 -2.52
N ASN A 284 5.91 15.99 -3.65
CA ASN A 284 4.83 16.57 -4.46
C ASN A 284 3.96 15.48 -5.10
N GLY A 285 4.55 14.36 -5.52
CA GLY A 285 3.83 13.19 -6.00
C GLY A 285 2.88 12.60 -4.94
N ILE A 286 3.27 12.62 -3.67
CA ILE A 286 2.45 12.14 -2.53
C ILE A 286 1.34 13.14 -2.18
N SER A 287 1.59 14.44 -2.33
CA SER A 287 0.66 15.50 -1.93
C SER A 287 -0.52 15.63 -2.91
N THR A 288 -1.63 14.99 -2.59
CA THR A 288 -2.87 14.96 -3.38
C THR A 288 -3.69 16.25 -3.35
N GLY A 289 -3.23 17.30 -2.66
CA GLY A 289 -3.98 18.55 -2.49
C GLY A 289 -4.05 19.47 -3.73
N THR A 290 -3.23 19.23 -4.75
CA THR A 290 -3.09 20.13 -5.91
C THR A 290 -3.43 19.49 -7.26
N SER A 291 -3.90 18.24 -7.29
CA SER A 291 -4.38 17.63 -8.53
C SER A 291 -5.73 18.25 -8.91
N ASN A 292 -5.68 19.32 -9.70
CA ASN A 292 -6.82 19.79 -10.47
C ASN A 292 -7.22 18.67 -11.43
N HIS A 293 -8.23 17.88 -11.04
CA HIS A 293 -8.84 16.88 -11.91
C HIS A 293 -9.36 17.58 -13.17
N ASP A 294 -8.93 17.10 -14.34
CA ASP A 294 -9.48 17.52 -15.62
C ASP A 294 -10.98 17.16 -15.64
N PHE A 295 -11.81 18.13 -16.01
CA PHE A 295 -13.27 18.02 -16.03
C PHE A 295 -13.78 16.85 -16.87
N PHE A 296 -12.95 16.31 -17.78
CA PHE A 296 -13.23 15.15 -18.61
C PHE A 296 -12.76 13.79 -18.03
N SER A 297 -11.93 13.78 -16.98
CA SER A 297 -11.52 12.57 -16.27
C SER A 297 -12.40 12.38 -15.03
N GLN A 298 -13.64 11.92 -15.21
CA GLN A 298 -14.49 11.52 -14.08
C GLN A 298 -13.97 10.21 -13.46
N VAL A 299 -13.03 10.33 -12.54
CA VAL A 299 -13.00 9.54 -11.30
C VAL A 299 -12.65 10.53 -10.19
N GLY A 300 -13.68 11.24 -9.74
CA GLY A 300 -13.58 12.08 -8.55
C GLY A 300 -13.37 11.21 -7.32
N ASN A 301 -12.54 11.68 -6.40
CA ASN A 301 -12.27 11.09 -5.07
C ASN A 301 -13.49 11.10 -4.11
N GLY A 302 -14.70 11.01 -4.65
CA GLY A 302 -15.95 10.97 -3.90
C GLY A 302 -17.14 10.91 -4.85
N TYR A 303 -18.12 10.06 -4.53
CA TYR A 303 -19.44 10.18 -5.11
C TYR A 303 -20.05 11.49 -4.60
N LEU A 304 -20.05 12.54 -5.43
CA LEU A 304 -21.01 13.62 -5.27
C LEU A 304 -22.39 13.02 -5.57
N LEU A 305 -23.07 12.53 -4.53
CA LEU A 305 -24.51 12.39 -4.57
C LEU A 305 -25.06 13.79 -4.85
N GLY A 306 -25.36 14.07 -6.11
CA GLY A 306 -26.11 15.26 -6.47
C GLY A 306 -27.34 15.31 -5.58
N HIS A 307 -27.61 16.47 -4.99
CA HIS A 307 -28.83 16.65 -4.21
C HIS A 307 -30.03 16.37 -5.12
N VAL A 308 -30.67 15.23 -4.90
CA VAL A 308 -31.91 14.85 -5.59
C VAL A 308 -33.03 15.59 -4.88
N GLU A 309 -33.46 16.70 -5.45
CA GLU A 309 -34.71 17.35 -5.06
C GLU A 309 -35.84 16.87 -5.96
N ALA A 310 -37.03 16.68 -5.39
CA ALA A 310 -38.23 16.43 -6.17
C ALA A 310 -38.55 17.68 -7.00
N MET A 311 -38.84 17.49 -8.29
CA MET A 311 -39.27 18.59 -9.16
C MET A 311 -40.51 19.27 -8.57
N LYS A 312 -40.51 20.60 -8.60
CA LYS A 312 -41.65 21.45 -8.27
C LYS A 312 -42.34 21.89 -9.56
N ASP A 313 -43.62 22.21 -9.48
CA ASP A 313 -44.39 22.67 -10.66
C ASP A 313 -43.78 23.93 -11.30
N ASP A 314 -43.11 24.76 -10.50
CA ASP A 314 -42.45 25.98 -10.95
C ASP A 314 -41.20 25.72 -11.81
N ASP A 315 -40.60 24.52 -11.73
CA ASP A 315 -39.45 24.13 -12.57
C ASP A 315 -39.86 24.02 -14.05
N TYR A 316 -41.15 23.82 -14.33
CA TYR A 316 -41.71 23.79 -15.69
C TYR A 316 -42.02 25.18 -16.25
N LEU A 317 -41.86 26.25 -15.44
CA LEU A 317 -42.14 27.62 -15.84
C LEU A 317 -40.87 28.38 -16.26
N ILE A 318 -39.69 27.75 -16.16
CA ILE A 318 -38.43 28.36 -16.57
C ILE A 318 -38.40 28.53 -18.10
N GLY A 319 -38.31 29.77 -18.57
CA GLY A 319 -38.22 30.11 -19.99
C GLY A 319 -39.56 30.37 -20.69
N LEU A 320 -40.65 30.55 -19.94
CA LEU A 320 -41.96 30.99 -20.44
C LEU A 320 -42.23 32.49 -20.21
N GLU A 321 -41.22 33.35 -20.40
CA GLU A 321 -41.39 34.80 -20.60
C GLU A 321 -41.15 35.20 -22.06
#